data_AF-A0A2E9M1J9-F1
#
_entry.id   AF-A0A2E9M1J9-F1
#
_cell.length_a   1.000
_cell.length_b   1.000
_cell.length_c   1.000
_cell.angle_alpha   90.00
_cell.angle_beta   90.00
_cell.angle_gamma   90.00
#
_symmetry.space_group_name_H-M   'P 1'
#
loop_
_entity.id
_entity.type
_entity.pdbx_description
1 polymer ?
#
loop_
_entity_poly.entity_id
_entity_poly.type
_entity_poly.pdbx_seq_one_letter_code
_entity_poly.pdbx_strand_id
1 'polypeptide(L)'
;MLYLCGWEYPEAIFVSNNCSGPWNTSIFVQPNDNLAEIWEGRRIGIDNAMKNWPVDDAHSMDKGIEIIKNLLDESKNVFIIQGLNDKLDNLINDSLTKKSRKRNVNGKGPVSIGDPSYIINEMRLIKSQKEIELMQKASDIASQAHVNAMSKSKLGDGEWNLQALIEEYFISNKSQCSYGSIV
;
A
#
# COMPACT_ATOMS: atom_id res chain seq x y z
N MET A 1 1.33 1.78 -0.36
CA MET A 1 2.12 0.54 -0.47
C MET A 1 1.97 -0.13 -1.83
N LEU A 2 0.74 -0.37 -2.30
CA LEU A 2 0.48 -0.94 -3.63
C LEU A 2 1.33 -0.34 -4.76
N TYR A 3 1.41 0.99 -4.86
CA TYR A 3 2.22 1.65 -5.90
C TYR A 3 3.73 1.42 -5.77
N LEU A 4 4.26 1.36 -4.54
CA LEU A 4 5.70 1.30 -4.29
C LEU A 4 6.26 -0.11 -4.36
N CYS A 5 5.49 -1.09 -3.88
CA CYS A 5 5.95 -2.47 -3.77
C CYS A 5 4.92 -3.51 -4.21
N GLY A 6 3.70 -3.14 -4.58
CA GLY A 6 2.66 -4.11 -4.98
C GLY A 6 1.99 -4.83 -3.80
N TRP A 7 2.13 -4.33 -2.57
CA TRP A 7 1.48 -4.93 -1.41
C TRP A 7 0.04 -4.46 -1.23
N GLU A 8 -0.90 -5.41 -1.17
CA GLU A 8 -2.35 -5.18 -1.08
C GLU A 8 -2.99 -5.71 0.22
N TYR A 9 -2.24 -6.46 1.03
CA TYR A 9 -2.76 -7.06 2.26
C TYR A 9 -2.72 -6.08 3.45
N PRO A 10 -3.67 -6.18 4.39
CA PRO A 10 -3.74 -5.28 5.54
C PRO A 10 -2.57 -5.50 6.51
N GLU A 11 -2.45 -4.60 7.50
CA GLU A 11 -1.56 -4.75 8.65
C GLU A 11 -0.08 -4.98 8.27
N ALA A 12 0.42 -4.12 7.38
CA ALA A 12 1.81 -4.13 6.95
C ALA A 12 2.41 -2.71 6.97
N ILE A 13 3.72 -2.64 7.15
CA ILE A 13 4.50 -1.40 7.05
C ILE A 13 5.58 -1.60 6.00
N PHE A 14 5.68 -0.68 5.05
CA PHE A 14 6.80 -0.60 4.12
C PHE A 14 7.75 0.50 4.57
N VAL A 15 9.05 0.20 4.63
CA VAL A 15 10.09 1.15 4.98
C VAL A 15 11.16 1.15 3.89
N SER A 16 11.52 2.33 3.42
CA SER A 16 12.69 2.54 2.58
C SER A 16 13.64 3.47 3.32
N ASN A 17 14.92 3.09 3.40
CA ASN A 17 15.94 3.85 4.11
C ASN A 17 17.28 3.77 3.38
N ASN A 18 18.18 4.71 3.65
CA ASN A 18 19.54 4.74 3.11
C ASN A 18 20.60 4.82 4.23
N CYS A 19 20.29 4.32 5.43
CA CYS A 19 21.15 4.43 6.61
C CYS A 19 22.50 3.71 6.43
N SER A 20 22.55 2.65 5.61
CA SER A 20 23.75 1.89 5.29
C SER A 20 24.56 2.46 4.11
N GLY A 21 24.07 3.51 3.45
CA GLY A 21 24.64 4.05 2.21
C GLY A 21 23.71 3.86 1.01
N PRO A 22 23.57 2.63 0.46
CA PRO A 22 22.57 2.35 -0.57
C PRO A 22 21.14 2.36 0.01
N TRP A 23 20.16 2.53 -0.86
CA TRP A 23 18.75 2.36 -0.48
C TRP A 23 18.44 0.89 -0.20
N ASN A 24 17.75 0.63 0.89
CA ASN A 24 17.23 -0.67 1.30
C ASN A 24 15.74 -0.56 1.59
N THR A 25 14.97 -1.53 1.10
CA THR A 25 13.53 -1.62 1.24
C THR A 25 13.16 -2.84 2.08
N SER A 26 12.36 -2.62 3.11
CA SER A 26 11.93 -3.67 4.01
C SER A 26 10.42 -3.64 4.16
N ILE A 27 9.81 -4.82 4.27
CA ILE A 27 8.39 -4.95 4.60
C ILE A 27 8.20 -5.68 5.93
N PHE A 28 7.34 -5.11 6.77
CA PHE A 28 6.96 -5.66 8.07
C PHE A 28 5.55 -6.18 7.94
N VAL A 29 5.36 -7.47 8.16
CA VAL A 29 4.08 -8.17 7.91
C VAL A 29 3.70 -9.00 9.13
N GLN A 30 2.43 -9.36 9.21
CA GLN A 30 2.00 -10.34 10.21
C GLN A 30 2.67 -11.70 9.92
N PRO A 31 3.21 -12.39 10.94
CA PRO A 31 3.68 -13.75 10.78
C PRO A 31 2.51 -14.69 10.43
N ASN A 32 2.84 -15.83 9.82
CA ASN A 32 1.85 -16.87 9.60
C ASN A 32 1.29 -17.35 10.93
N ASP A 33 -0.03 -17.52 10.98
CA ASP A 33 -0.74 -17.97 12.15
C ASP A 33 -1.82 -18.95 11.71
N ASN A 34 -1.53 -20.24 11.84
CA ASN A 34 -2.43 -21.31 11.40
C ASN A 34 -3.82 -21.23 12.06
N LEU A 35 -3.95 -20.69 13.28
CA LEU A 35 -5.24 -20.57 13.94
C LEU A 35 -6.04 -19.39 13.41
N ALA A 36 -5.39 -18.24 13.19
CA ALA A 36 -6.04 -17.07 12.61
C ALA A 36 -6.41 -17.29 11.13
N GLU A 37 -5.58 -18.02 10.38
CA GLU A 37 -5.81 -18.31 8.95
C GLU A 37 -7.09 -19.11 8.68
N ILE A 38 -7.57 -19.88 9.67
CA ILE A 38 -8.85 -20.61 9.59
C ILE A 38 -10.04 -19.64 9.47
N TRP A 39 -9.94 -18.47 10.11
CA TRP A 39 -11.05 -17.52 10.25
C TRP A 39 -10.90 -16.27 9.39
N GLU A 40 -9.69 -15.74 9.29
CA GLU A 40 -9.39 -14.46 8.64
C GLU A 40 -8.90 -14.62 7.19
N GLY A 41 -8.70 -15.87 6.76
CA GLY A 41 -8.08 -16.19 5.48
C GLY A 41 -6.56 -16.22 5.55
N ARG A 42 -5.93 -16.61 4.45
CA ARG A 42 -4.50 -16.91 4.39
C ARG A 42 -3.66 -15.66 4.61
N ARG A 43 -2.75 -15.69 5.58
CA ARG A 43 -1.70 -14.68 5.75
C ARG A 43 -0.56 -15.00 4.78
N ILE A 44 0.03 -13.96 4.20
CA ILE A 44 1.18 -14.14 3.30
C ILE A 44 2.39 -14.61 4.10
N GLY A 45 2.66 -13.95 5.23
CA GLY A 45 3.81 -14.22 6.07
C GLY A 45 5.13 -13.72 5.49
N ILE A 46 6.17 -13.85 6.30
CA ILE A 46 7.49 -13.28 6.04
C ILE A 46 8.15 -13.95 4.82
N ASP A 47 8.11 -15.29 4.76
CA ASP A 47 8.80 -16.05 3.71
C ASP A 47 8.20 -15.77 2.33
N ASN A 48 6.86 -15.72 2.21
CA ASN A 48 6.23 -15.39 0.95
C ASN A 48 6.37 -13.91 0.61
N ALA A 49 6.40 -13.02 1.61
CA ALA A 49 6.68 -11.60 1.40
C ALA A 49 8.06 -11.41 0.75
N MET A 50 9.10 -12.04 1.31
CA MET A 50 10.45 -12.01 0.75
C MET A 50 10.48 -12.60 -0.67
N LYS A 51 9.81 -13.73 -0.89
CA LYS A 51 9.90 -14.46 -2.16
C LYS A 51 9.17 -13.77 -3.33
N ASN A 52 8.02 -13.16 -3.07
CA ASN A 52 7.10 -12.74 -4.14
C ASN A 52 6.99 -11.20 -4.30
N TRP A 53 7.55 -10.40 -3.40
CA TRP A 53 7.53 -8.93 -3.49
C TRP A 53 8.92 -8.36 -3.76
N PRO A 54 8.99 -7.21 -4.47
CA PRO A 54 10.25 -6.53 -4.77
C PRO A 54 10.75 -5.74 -3.56
N VAL A 55 11.19 -6.45 -2.52
CA VAL A 55 11.77 -5.89 -1.29
C VAL A 55 13.08 -6.59 -0.97
N ASP A 56 13.99 -5.88 -0.32
CA ASP A 56 15.29 -6.43 0.07
C ASP A 56 15.17 -7.31 1.33
N ASP A 57 14.31 -6.92 2.27
CA ASP A 57 14.06 -7.65 3.52
C ASP A 57 12.57 -7.78 3.85
N ALA A 58 12.23 -8.88 4.55
CA ALA A 58 10.93 -9.07 5.16
C ALA A 58 11.07 -9.44 6.65
N HIS A 59 10.23 -8.86 7.50
CA HIS A 59 10.27 -9.05 8.95
C HIS A 59 8.87 -9.21 9.55
N SER A 60 8.81 -9.79 10.76
CA SER A 60 7.57 -9.81 11.53
C SER A 60 7.25 -8.40 12.06
N MET A 61 5.96 -8.10 12.17
CA MET A 61 5.50 -6.85 12.80
C MET A 61 6.04 -6.69 14.23
N ASP A 62 6.12 -7.78 15.00
CA ASP A 62 6.62 -7.76 16.39
C ASP A 62 8.06 -7.28 16.50
N LYS A 63 8.93 -7.74 15.59
CA LYS A 63 10.33 -7.30 15.51
C LYS A 63 10.45 -5.95 14.81
N GLY A 64 9.46 -5.60 13.97
CA GLY A 64 9.48 -4.42 13.14
C GLY A 64 9.58 -3.11 13.91
N ILE A 65 8.89 -3.00 15.04
CA ILE A 65 8.91 -1.78 15.87
C ILE A 65 10.33 -1.47 16.35
N GLU A 66 11.09 -2.47 16.80
CA GLU A 66 12.46 -2.29 17.26
C GLU A 66 13.41 -1.93 16.11
N ILE A 67 13.27 -2.60 14.96
CA ILE A 67 14.06 -2.32 13.75
C ILE A 67 13.80 -0.88 13.28
N ILE A 68 12.53 -0.49 13.15
CA ILE A 68 12.14 0.86 12.74
C ILE A 68 12.71 1.90 13.70
N LYS A 69 12.63 1.66 15.01
CA LYS A 69 13.21 2.56 16.01
C LYS A 69 14.72 2.75 15.83
N ASN A 70 15.46 1.67 15.57
CA ASN A 70 16.89 1.75 15.29
C ASN A 70 17.18 2.54 14.00
N LEU A 71 16.36 2.35 12.96
CA LEU A 71 16.46 3.13 11.72
C LEU A 71 16.19 4.62 11.94
N LEU A 72 15.20 4.95 12.77
CA LEU A 72 14.88 6.33 13.15
C LEU A 72 16.05 6.99 13.89
N ASP A 73 16.67 6.29 14.83
CA ASP A 73 17.84 6.79 15.58
C ASP A 73 19.04 7.11 14.67
N GLU A 74 19.16 6.45 13.52
CA GLU A 74 20.23 6.69 12.53
C GLU A 74 19.81 7.68 11.42
N SER A 75 18.52 8.00 11.31
CA SER A 75 17.95 8.87 10.27
C SER A 75 17.80 10.32 10.75
N LYS A 76 18.06 11.30 9.88
CA LYS A 76 17.82 12.72 10.17
C LYS A 76 16.47 13.21 9.65
N ASN A 77 16.12 12.82 8.42
CA ASN A 77 14.87 13.21 7.78
C ASN A 77 13.99 11.98 7.67
N VAL A 78 12.79 12.06 8.21
CA VAL A 78 11.84 10.94 8.22
C VAL A 78 10.60 11.35 7.43
N PHE A 79 10.15 10.48 6.53
CA PHE A 79 8.93 10.69 5.78
C PHE A 79 7.88 9.67 6.19
N ILE A 80 6.71 10.14 6.60
CA ILE A 80 5.57 9.31 6.98
C ILE A 80 4.26 9.95 6.52
N ILE A 81 3.31 9.13 6.11
CA ILE A 81 1.91 9.53 5.94
C ILE A 81 1.22 9.37 7.31
N GLN A 82 1.02 10.48 8.01
CA GLN A 82 0.46 10.49 9.36
C GLN A 82 -1.05 10.15 9.36
N GLY A 83 -1.55 9.62 10.48
CA GLY A 83 -2.95 9.30 10.69
C GLY A 83 -3.38 7.93 10.13
N LEU A 84 -2.45 7.16 9.57
CA LEU A 84 -2.71 5.79 9.10
C LEU A 84 -2.48 4.74 10.19
N ASN A 85 -1.54 4.99 11.11
CA ASN A 85 -1.20 4.04 12.17
C ASN A 85 -0.71 4.79 13.42
N ASP A 86 -1.60 4.91 14.40
CA ASP A 86 -1.32 5.64 15.65
C ASP A 86 -0.08 5.11 16.39
N LYS A 87 0.21 3.80 16.34
CA LYS A 87 1.39 3.23 17.00
C LYS A 87 2.67 3.71 16.33
N LEU A 88 2.68 3.76 15.00
CA LEU A 88 3.83 4.24 14.23
C LEU A 88 4.00 5.77 14.39
N ASP A 89 2.90 6.51 14.34
CA ASP A 89 2.91 7.97 14.55
C ASP A 89 3.46 8.32 15.93
N ASN A 90 2.99 7.65 16.98
CA ASN A 90 3.50 7.83 18.34
C ASN A 90 4.98 7.44 18.45
N LEU A 91 5.41 6.33 17.83
CA LEU A 91 6.81 5.90 17.82
C LEU A 91 7.74 6.98 17.22
N ILE A 92 7.34 7.58 16.09
CA ILE A 92 8.14 8.60 15.42
C ILE A 92 8.14 9.90 16.22
N ASN A 93 6.98 10.34 16.73
CA ASN A 93 6.87 11.54 17.57
C ASN A 93 7.69 11.42 18.87
N ASP A 94 7.67 10.25 19.50
CA ASP A 94 8.51 9.93 20.64
C ASP A 94 10.00 10.04 20.29
N SER A 95 10.38 9.55 19.10
CA SER A 95 11.77 9.58 18.64
C SER A 95 12.24 11.00 18.31
N LEU A 96 11.34 11.87 17.83
CA LEU A 96 11.62 13.30 17.65
C LEU A 96 11.80 14.06 18.97
N THR A 97 11.00 13.75 19.99
CA THR A 97 10.95 14.53 21.23
C THR A 97 11.98 14.04 22.26
N LYS A 98 12.40 12.78 22.18
CA LYS A 98 13.42 12.22 23.07
C LYS A 98 14.79 12.90 22.85
N LYS A 99 15.25 13.61 23.87
CA LYS A 99 16.62 14.12 23.99
C LYS A 99 17.56 12.97 24.40
N SER A 100 17.78 12.02 23.50
CA SER A 100 18.71 10.91 23.74
C SER A 100 20.15 11.41 23.89
N ARG A 101 20.94 10.78 24.77
CA ARG A 101 22.40 11.02 24.88
C ARG A 101 23.09 10.90 23.52
N LYS A 102 22.70 9.93 22.68
CA LYS A 102 23.24 9.76 21.31
C LYS A 102 22.96 10.96 20.41
N ARG A 103 21.81 11.63 20.55
CA ARG A 103 21.49 12.84 19.78
C ARG A 103 22.39 14.01 20.20
N ASN A 104 22.62 14.16 21.49
CA ASN A 104 23.48 15.21 22.04
C ASN A 104 24.97 14.98 21.72
N VAL A 105 25.42 13.72 21.60
CA VAL A 105 26.84 13.38 21.38
C VAL A 105 27.17 13.16 19.88
N ASN A 106 26.29 12.51 19.12
CA ASN A 106 26.54 12.12 17.72
C ASN A 106 25.71 12.91 16.70
N GLY A 107 24.76 13.76 17.13
CA GLY A 107 23.88 14.51 16.22
C GLY A 107 22.97 13.62 15.36
N LYS A 108 22.71 12.39 15.80
CA LYS A 108 21.88 11.38 15.12
C LYS A 108 20.47 11.31 15.72
N GLY A 109 19.49 10.95 14.91
CA GLY A 109 18.07 10.92 15.23
C GLY A 109 17.27 11.95 14.43
N PRO A 110 15.94 11.80 14.37
CA PRO A 110 15.12 12.56 13.46
C PRO A 110 15.07 14.04 13.89
N VAL A 111 15.25 14.93 12.91
CA VAL A 111 15.18 16.39 13.07
C VAL A 111 14.04 17.00 12.27
N SER A 112 13.56 16.28 11.26
CA SER A 112 12.43 16.70 10.43
C SER A 112 11.51 15.50 10.16
N ILE A 113 10.20 15.79 10.14
CA ILE A 113 9.19 14.90 9.57
C ILE A 113 8.58 15.60 8.36
N GLY A 114 8.45 14.87 7.26
CA GLY A 114 7.75 15.31 6.06
C GLY A 114 6.69 14.29 5.63
N ASP A 115 5.74 14.75 4.81
CA ASP A 115 4.78 13.87 4.15
C ASP A 115 5.31 13.49 2.75
N PRO A 116 5.54 12.19 2.44
CA PRO A 116 6.00 11.76 1.13
C PRO A 116 4.91 11.82 0.04
N SER A 117 3.65 12.09 0.40
CA SER A 117 2.51 12.01 -0.51
C SER A 117 2.68 12.90 -1.73
N TYR A 118 3.23 14.12 -1.58
CA TYR A 118 3.49 14.99 -2.73
C TYR A 118 4.45 14.35 -3.74
N ILE A 119 5.57 13.81 -3.25
CA ILE A 119 6.58 13.14 -4.09
C ILE A 119 5.96 11.93 -4.79
N ILE A 120 5.23 11.11 -4.04
CA ILE A 120 4.56 9.92 -4.57
C ILE A 120 3.49 10.30 -5.61
N ASN A 121 2.75 11.38 -5.38
CA ASN A 121 1.72 11.85 -6.30
C ASN A 121 2.32 12.35 -7.62
N GLU A 122 3.44 13.08 -7.57
CA GLU A 122 4.18 13.47 -8.78
C GLU A 122 4.69 12.25 -9.55
N MET A 123 5.20 11.22 -8.85
CA MET A 123 5.57 9.96 -9.50
C MET A 123 4.36 9.28 -10.16
N ARG A 124 3.20 9.25 -9.49
CA ARG A 124 1.96 8.65 -10.00
C ARG A 124 1.30 9.46 -11.10
N LEU A 125 1.67 10.73 -11.27
CA LEU A 125 1.10 11.61 -12.28
C LEU A 125 1.48 11.15 -13.69
N ILE A 126 2.77 10.83 -13.89
CA ILE A 126 3.33 10.39 -15.16
C ILE A 126 3.38 8.87 -15.21
N LYS A 127 2.55 8.26 -16.06
CA LYS A 127 2.40 6.80 -16.13
C LYS A 127 3.53 6.20 -16.94
N SER A 128 4.06 5.08 -16.47
CA SER A 128 4.91 4.21 -17.27
C SER A 128 4.11 3.51 -18.37
N GLN A 129 4.82 2.98 -19.37
CA GLN A 129 4.19 2.23 -20.46
C GLN A 129 3.32 1.06 -19.97
N LYS A 130 3.79 0.32 -18.96
CA LYS A 130 3.03 -0.79 -18.36
C LYS A 130 1.76 -0.32 -17.66
N GLU A 131 1.79 0.83 -16.99
CA GLU A 131 0.59 1.39 -16.37
C GLU A 131 -0.42 1.86 -17.42
N ILE A 132 0.05 2.46 -18.52
CA ILE A 132 -0.81 2.83 -19.66
C ILE A 132 -1.49 1.60 -20.26
N GLU A 133 -0.76 0.51 -20.45
CA GLU A 133 -1.32 -0.77 -20.95
C GLU A 133 -2.39 -1.33 -20.01
N LEU A 134 -2.17 -1.27 -18.69
CA LEU A 134 -3.17 -1.67 -17.69
C LEU A 134 -4.40 -0.76 -17.71
N MET A 135 -4.21 0.55 -17.85
CA MET A 135 -5.30 1.52 -17.99
C MET A 135 -6.12 1.27 -19.27
N GLN A 136 -5.46 1.00 -20.40
CA GLN A 136 -6.13 0.67 -21.66
C GLN A 136 -7.00 -0.57 -21.48
N LYS A 137 -6.46 -1.64 -20.87
CA LYS A 137 -7.23 -2.86 -20.60
C LYS A 137 -8.45 -2.58 -19.71
N ALA A 138 -8.31 -1.74 -18.68
CA ALA A 138 -9.42 -1.35 -17.83
C ALA A 138 -10.48 -0.55 -18.61
N SER A 139 -10.06 0.36 -19.50
CA SER A 139 -10.96 1.11 -20.38
C SER A 139 -11.68 0.23 -21.39
N ASP A 140 -11.03 -0.78 -21.96
CA ASP A 140 -11.65 -1.73 -22.89
C ASP A 140 -12.75 -2.54 -22.19
N ILE A 141 -12.47 -3.03 -20.98
CA ILE A 141 -13.46 -3.74 -20.14
C ILE A 141 -14.64 -2.81 -19.81
N ALA A 142 -14.36 -1.56 -19.42
CA ALA A 142 -15.39 -0.56 -19.12
C ALA A 142 -16.28 -0.28 -20.34
N SER A 143 -15.68 -0.04 -21.50
CA SER A 143 -16.40 0.23 -22.75
C SER A 143 -17.32 -0.94 -23.12
N GLN A 144 -16.80 -2.17 -23.04
CA GLN A 144 -17.57 -3.35 -23.40
C GLN A 144 -18.70 -3.66 -22.40
N ALA A 145 -18.52 -3.34 -21.12
CA ALA A 145 -19.59 -3.40 -20.12
C ALA A 145 -20.74 -2.45 -20.46
N HIS A 146 -20.44 -1.20 -20.84
CA HIS A 146 -21.45 -0.23 -21.27
C HIS A 146 -22.17 -0.69 -22.54
N VAL A 147 -21.45 -1.21 -23.54
CA VAL A 147 -22.05 -1.78 -24.76
C VAL A 147 -22.97 -2.95 -24.42
N ASN A 148 -22.54 -3.85 -23.53
CA ASN A 148 -23.34 -4.99 -23.07
C ASN A 148 -24.63 -4.50 -22.36
N ALA A 149 -24.53 -3.54 -21.45
CA ALA A 149 -25.68 -2.95 -20.76
C ALA A 149 -26.67 -2.29 -21.74
N MET A 150 -26.18 -1.48 -22.69
CA MET A 150 -27.02 -0.86 -23.73
C MET A 150 -27.73 -1.91 -24.59
N SER A 151 -27.05 -3.01 -24.95
CA SER A 151 -27.63 -4.07 -25.80
C SER A 151 -28.73 -4.88 -25.12
N LYS A 152 -28.69 -4.97 -23.78
CA LYS A 152 -29.61 -5.78 -22.98
C LYS A 152 -30.74 -4.95 -22.35
N SER A 153 -30.57 -3.63 -22.27
CA SER A 153 -31.56 -2.68 -21.75
C SER A 153 -32.87 -2.74 -22.54
N LYS A 154 -33.98 -2.73 -21.82
CA LYS A 154 -35.33 -2.68 -22.39
C LYS A 154 -36.18 -1.64 -21.67
N LEU A 155 -37.21 -1.16 -22.36
CA LEU A 155 -38.21 -0.27 -21.76
C LEU A 155 -38.86 -0.98 -20.57
N GLY A 156 -38.83 -0.33 -19.40
CA GLY A 156 -39.36 -0.87 -18.15
C GLY A 156 -38.30 -1.51 -17.24
N ASP A 157 -37.05 -1.65 -17.68
CA ASP A 157 -35.96 -2.03 -16.80
C ASP A 157 -35.66 -0.92 -15.78
N GLY A 158 -35.39 -1.31 -14.53
CA GLY A 158 -34.91 -0.39 -13.50
C GLY A 158 -33.41 -0.13 -13.61
N GLU A 159 -32.95 1.00 -13.06
CA GLU A 159 -31.53 1.40 -13.05
C GLU A 159 -30.62 0.32 -12.44
N TRP A 160 -31.07 -0.34 -11.36
CA TRP A 160 -30.32 -1.44 -10.72
C TRP A 160 -30.06 -2.63 -11.65
N ASN A 161 -30.90 -2.85 -12.66
CA ASN A 161 -30.69 -3.91 -13.64
C ASN A 161 -29.50 -3.58 -14.55
N LEU A 162 -29.39 -2.32 -14.99
CA LEU A 162 -28.24 -1.87 -15.78
C LEU A 162 -26.96 -1.87 -14.95
N GLN A 163 -27.05 -1.45 -13.68
CA GLN A 163 -25.92 -1.57 -12.75
C GLN A 163 -25.44 -3.03 -12.67
N ALA A 164 -26.35 -3.98 -12.42
CA ALA A 164 -25.99 -5.40 -12.33
C ALA A 164 -25.31 -5.92 -13.62
N LEU A 165 -25.77 -5.49 -14.80
CA LEU A 165 -25.16 -5.86 -16.07
C LEU A 165 -23.74 -5.30 -16.26
N ILE A 166 -23.48 -4.09 -15.78
CA ILE A 166 -22.16 -3.48 -15.84
C ILE A 166 -21.21 -4.20 -14.87
N GLU A 167 -21.64 -4.40 -13.63
CA GLU A 167 -20.81 -5.00 -12.57
C GLU A 167 -20.52 -6.48 -12.84
N GLU A 168 -21.49 -7.23 -13.37
CA GLU A 168 -21.29 -8.61 -13.83
C GLU A 168 -20.21 -8.71 -14.91
N TYR A 169 -20.20 -7.76 -15.85
CA TYR A 169 -19.18 -7.73 -16.90
C TYR A 169 -17.78 -7.45 -16.32
N PHE A 170 -17.68 -6.61 -15.29
CA PHE A 170 -16.39 -6.37 -14.62
C PHE A 170 -15.91 -7.63 -13.90
N ILE A 171 -16.76 -8.26 -13.10
CA ILE A 171 -16.40 -9.44 -12.31
C ILE A 171 -16.01 -10.60 -13.22
N SER A 172 -16.76 -10.86 -14.29
CA SER A 172 -16.45 -11.92 -15.27
C SER A 172 -15.11 -11.71 -15.98
N ASN A 173 -14.65 -10.45 -16.09
CA ASN A 173 -13.35 -10.07 -16.63
C ASN A 173 -12.24 -9.89 -15.57
N LYS A 174 -12.47 -10.35 -14.32
CA LYS A 174 -11.54 -10.19 -13.19
C LYS A 174 -11.18 -8.73 -12.91
N SER A 175 -12.16 -7.85 -13.13
CA SER A 175 -12.11 -6.42 -12.80
C SER A 175 -13.10 -6.12 -11.68
N GLN A 176 -13.11 -4.88 -11.22
CA GLN A 176 -14.01 -4.38 -10.18
C GLN A 176 -14.41 -2.93 -10.47
N CYS A 177 -15.49 -2.48 -9.83
CA CYS A 177 -15.88 -1.07 -9.89
C CYS A 177 -14.82 -0.19 -9.23
N SER A 178 -14.40 0.88 -9.92
CA SER A 178 -13.49 1.87 -9.35
C SER A 178 -14.19 2.87 -8.41
N TYR A 179 -15.50 3.02 -8.55
CA TYR A 179 -16.38 3.86 -7.75
C TYR A 179 -17.81 3.30 -7.83
N GLY A 180 -18.71 3.76 -6.97
CA GLY A 180 -20.12 3.32 -7.01
C GLY A 180 -20.77 3.65 -8.35
N SER A 181 -21.37 2.64 -8.99
CA SER A 181 -22.01 2.79 -10.29
C SER A 181 -23.10 3.87 -10.28
N ILE A 182 -23.11 4.71 -11.31
CA ILE A 182 -24.16 5.70 -11.57
C ILE A 182 -24.88 5.25 -12.82
N VAL A 183 -26.20 5.10 -12.74
CA VAL A 183 -27.07 4.65 -13.83
C VAL A 183 -28.14 5.69 -14.09
#